data_AF-A0A2T3IIN1-F1
#
_entry.id   AF-A0A2T3IIN1-F1
#
_cell.length_a   1.000
_cell.length_b   1.000
_cell.length_c   1.000
_cell.angle_alpha   90.00
_cell.angle_beta   90.00
_cell.angle_gamma   90.00
#
_symmetry.space_group_name_H-M   'P 1'
#
loop_
_entity.id
_entity.type
_entity.pdbx_description
1 polymer ?
#
loop_
_entity_poly.entity_id
_entity_poly.type
_entity_poly.pdbx_seq_one_letter_code
_entity_poly.pdbx_strand_id
1 'polypeptide(L)'
;MCNQNSYSKYQKRAIKFLSDFLDADTPFTYERTQANHLKVLIDGVPKPLFTGSTPSDCKSINNFMAEVKREVKTSKEMVDLKQDTSVVKISLPISFKQSQDKLIQNCVKSLRTRLEVMKSQEEQKVLENKSVDVVTTFRSEAIKHALSFALQSRRQGNYIKAKEMKSLETKIAMHLNFMMPTLAHYSELLDSKTKYQEKLETSAKEALNSINEQKLTQESVLNSESEVLGKQSDEVVSTQIDSNVQQVKQSSALELMTMSSNNRVSLLRGLSKSQSLQLIDDINQAMAQNREQDIEAVIAMIKEKDLPLEAIISRIEAA
;
A
#
# COMPACT_ATOMS: atom_id res chain seq x y z
N MET A 1 14.84 5.73 -11.12
CA MET A 1 14.80 4.79 -12.27
C MET A 1 16.00 3.84 -12.18
N CYS A 2 15.77 2.57 -11.83
CA CYS A 2 16.80 1.52 -11.83
C CYS A 2 16.22 0.28 -12.51
N ASN A 3 16.62 0.08 -13.77
CA ASN A 3 16.12 -0.97 -14.62
C ASN A 3 16.51 -2.36 -14.10
N GLN A 4 15.50 -3.17 -13.79
CA GLN A 4 15.48 -4.61 -14.07
C GLN A 4 15.94 -4.80 -15.55
N ASN A 5 16.83 -5.69 -16.01
CA ASN A 5 17.08 -7.07 -15.64
C ASN A 5 18.29 -7.62 -16.40
N SER A 6 19.35 -8.00 -15.68
CA SER A 6 19.97 -9.33 -15.81
C SER A 6 21.14 -9.40 -14.85
N TYR A 7 20.95 -10.10 -13.73
CA TYR A 7 22.06 -10.55 -12.89
C TYR A 7 23.10 -11.28 -13.76
N SER A 8 24.38 -11.10 -13.46
CA SER A 8 25.44 -11.84 -14.15
C SER A 8 25.23 -13.35 -13.97
N LYS A 9 25.85 -14.17 -14.84
CA LYS A 9 25.83 -15.64 -14.71
C LYS A 9 26.24 -16.10 -13.31
N TYR A 10 27.23 -15.43 -12.71
CA TYR A 10 27.74 -15.74 -11.38
C TYR A 10 26.80 -15.26 -10.27
N GLN A 11 26.18 -14.09 -10.40
CA GLN A 11 25.14 -13.63 -9.47
C GLN A 11 23.92 -14.54 -9.49
N LYS A 12 23.48 -14.99 -10.67
CA LYS A 12 22.41 -15.99 -10.80
C LYS A 12 22.79 -17.30 -10.11
N ARG A 13 24.05 -17.72 -10.22
CA ARG A 13 24.58 -18.91 -9.51
C ARG A 13 24.58 -18.70 -8.00
N ALA A 14 24.93 -17.51 -7.51
CA ALA A 14 24.89 -17.14 -6.10
C ALA A 14 23.46 -17.22 -5.55
N ILE A 15 22.51 -16.57 -6.23
CA ILE A 15 21.10 -16.52 -5.84
C ILE A 15 20.50 -17.93 -5.86
N LYS A 16 20.84 -18.74 -6.87
CA LYS A 16 20.42 -20.15 -6.92
C LYS A 16 21.00 -20.94 -5.74
N PHE A 17 22.30 -20.79 -5.47
CA PHE A 17 22.94 -21.44 -4.33
C PHE A 17 22.25 -21.04 -3.01
N LEU A 18 21.93 -19.75 -2.81
CA LEU A 18 21.21 -19.29 -1.63
C LEU A 18 19.81 -19.88 -1.55
N SER A 19 19.09 -19.97 -2.66
CA SER A 19 17.76 -20.59 -2.70
C SER A 19 17.78 -22.10 -2.41
N ASP A 20 18.87 -22.78 -2.75
CA ASP A 20 19.05 -24.22 -2.53
C ASP A 20 19.63 -24.51 -1.13
N PHE A 21 20.45 -23.60 -0.58
CA PHE A 21 21.15 -23.76 0.70
C PHE A 21 20.36 -23.21 1.89
N LEU A 22 19.66 -22.09 1.71
CA LEU A 22 18.76 -21.53 2.71
C LEU A 22 17.42 -22.25 2.54
N ASP A 23 17.16 -23.19 3.46
CA ASP A 23 15.93 -23.97 3.52
C ASP A 23 14.68 -23.05 3.56
N ALA A 24 13.48 -23.65 3.46
CA ALA A 24 12.21 -22.92 3.51
C ALA A 24 11.98 -22.12 4.81
N ASP A 25 12.84 -22.27 5.82
CA ASP A 25 12.73 -21.62 7.12
C ASP A 25 13.56 -20.34 7.25
N THR A 26 14.50 -20.06 6.33
CA THR A 26 15.39 -18.88 6.45
C THR A 26 15.11 -17.86 5.36
N PRO A 27 14.41 -16.76 5.66
CA PRO A 27 14.22 -15.65 4.74
C PRO A 27 15.54 -14.99 4.31
N PHE A 28 15.60 -14.57 3.06
CA PHE A 28 16.69 -13.75 2.55
C PHE A 28 16.23 -12.81 1.44
N THR A 29 16.89 -11.67 1.37
CA THR A 29 16.75 -10.68 0.30
C THR A 29 18.10 -10.47 -0.37
N TYR A 30 18.06 -10.02 -1.62
CA TYR A 30 19.25 -9.67 -2.35
C TYR A 30 18.96 -8.44 -3.21
N GLU A 31 19.96 -7.57 -3.32
CA GLU A 31 19.91 -6.38 -4.15
C GLU A 31 21.26 -6.15 -4.82
N ARG A 32 21.24 -5.47 -5.96
CA ARG A 32 22.47 -5.05 -6.63
C ARG A 32 22.86 -3.68 -6.10
N THR A 33 24.09 -3.57 -5.62
CA THR A 33 24.63 -2.27 -5.17
C THR A 33 24.99 -1.38 -6.37
N GLN A 34 25.25 -0.09 -6.11
CA GLN A 34 25.73 0.86 -7.13
C GLN A 34 27.05 0.39 -7.79
N ALA A 35 27.90 -0.31 -7.03
CA ALA A 35 29.14 -0.92 -7.50
C ALA A 35 28.95 -2.29 -8.20
N ASN A 36 27.72 -2.65 -8.60
CA ASN A 36 27.36 -3.92 -9.25
C ASN A 36 27.65 -5.19 -8.42
N HIS A 37 27.90 -5.07 -7.11
CA HIS A 37 28.03 -6.22 -6.22
C HIS A 37 26.64 -6.73 -5.82
N LEU A 38 26.56 -8.03 -5.50
CA LEU A 38 25.36 -8.59 -4.91
C LEU A 38 25.45 -8.37 -3.39
N LYS A 39 24.52 -7.59 -2.85
CA LYS A 39 24.28 -7.47 -1.41
C LYS A 39 23.19 -8.47 -1.05
N VAL A 40 23.44 -9.27 -0.02
CA VAL A 40 22.52 -10.30 0.47
C VAL A 40 22.29 -10.08 1.96
N LEU A 41 21.03 -10.04 2.34
CA LEU A 41 20.59 -9.99 3.73
C LEU A 41 19.91 -11.34 4.03
N ILE A 42 20.35 -12.00 5.09
CA ILE A 42 19.83 -13.30 5.51
C ILE A 42 19.32 -13.14 6.94
N ASP A 43 18.12 -13.64 7.20
CA ASP A 43 17.57 -13.64 8.55
C ASP A 43 18.46 -14.47 9.50
N GLY A 44 18.77 -13.90 10.66
CA GLY A 44 19.72 -14.46 11.64
C GLY A 44 21.20 -14.09 11.44
N VAL A 45 21.59 -13.57 10.27
CA VAL A 45 22.96 -13.08 10.04
C VAL A 45 23.02 -11.57 10.35
N PRO A 46 23.89 -11.13 11.29
CA PRO A 46 23.87 -9.75 11.78
C PRO A 46 24.36 -8.71 10.76
N LYS A 47 25.15 -9.12 9.77
CA LYS A 47 25.77 -8.22 8.79
C LYS A 47 25.34 -8.55 7.36
N PRO A 48 25.03 -7.55 6.52
CA PRO A 48 24.84 -7.78 5.09
C PRO A 48 26.11 -8.38 4.48
N LEU A 49 25.93 -9.44 3.71
CA LEU A 49 27.02 -10.10 2.99
C LEU A 49 27.11 -9.52 1.58
N PHE A 50 28.34 -9.29 1.12
CA PHE A 50 28.61 -8.73 -0.20
C PHE A 50 29.51 -9.65 -1.00
N THR A 51 29.27 -9.76 -2.30
CA THR A 51 30.24 -10.38 -3.20
C THR A 51 31.50 -9.51 -3.26
N GLY A 52 32.66 -10.05 -2.87
CA GLY A 52 33.91 -9.30 -2.70
C GLY A 52 34.58 -8.74 -3.96
N SER A 53 34.05 -8.97 -5.16
CA SER A 53 34.58 -8.39 -6.41
C SER A 53 33.49 -8.26 -7.47
N THR A 54 33.77 -7.52 -8.55
CA THR A 54 32.89 -7.40 -9.72
C THR A 54 32.49 -8.82 -10.18
N PRO A 55 31.23 -9.03 -10.57
CA PRO A 55 30.58 -10.36 -10.55
C PRO A 55 30.95 -11.25 -11.76
N SER A 56 32.22 -11.24 -12.16
CA SER A 56 32.79 -11.93 -13.32
C SER A 56 33.78 -13.05 -12.95
N ASP A 57 34.22 -13.12 -11.69
CA ASP A 57 35.23 -14.09 -11.23
C ASP A 57 34.60 -15.27 -10.48
N CYS A 58 34.98 -16.49 -10.86
CA CYS A 58 34.54 -17.75 -10.25
C CYS A 58 35.11 -17.94 -8.83
N LYS A 59 36.29 -17.37 -8.54
CA LYS A 59 36.93 -17.53 -7.22
C LYS A 59 36.24 -16.70 -6.14
N SER A 60 35.91 -15.45 -6.46
CA SER A 60 35.21 -14.55 -5.54
C SER A 60 33.82 -15.07 -5.16
N ILE A 61 33.11 -15.71 -6.09
CA ILE A 61 31.80 -16.29 -5.77
C ILE A 61 31.89 -17.53 -4.87
N ASN A 62 32.90 -18.39 -5.06
CA ASN A 62 33.10 -19.55 -4.18
C ASN A 62 33.46 -19.10 -2.76
N ASN A 63 34.29 -18.06 -2.63
CA ASN A 63 34.60 -17.45 -1.34
C ASN A 63 33.34 -16.90 -0.66
N PHE A 64 32.51 -16.18 -1.41
CA PHE A 64 31.22 -15.68 -0.92
C PHE A 64 30.31 -16.82 -0.46
N MET A 65 30.19 -17.91 -1.23
CA MET A 65 29.39 -19.08 -0.82
C MET A 65 29.93 -19.74 0.46
N ALA A 66 31.26 -19.82 0.61
CA ALA A 66 31.88 -20.35 1.81
C ALA A 66 31.66 -19.44 3.03
N GLU A 67 31.72 -18.13 2.82
CA GLU A 67 31.42 -17.12 3.84
C GLU A 67 29.96 -17.20 4.30
N VAL A 68 29.01 -17.29 3.37
CA VAL A 68 27.59 -17.52 3.68
C VAL A 68 27.41 -18.80 4.51
N LYS A 69 28.03 -19.92 4.10
CA LYS A 69 27.95 -21.19 4.84
C LYS A 69 28.46 -21.05 6.27
N ARG A 70 29.61 -20.36 6.44
CA ARG A 70 30.22 -20.11 7.75
C ARG A 70 29.29 -19.26 8.62
N GLU A 71 28.81 -18.14 8.09
CA GLU A 71 28.01 -17.19 8.85
C GLU A 71 26.65 -17.77 9.28
N VAL A 72 25.99 -18.51 8.37
CA VAL A 72 24.74 -19.23 8.68
C VAL A 72 24.98 -20.31 9.73
N LYS A 73 26.11 -21.04 9.66
CA LYS A 73 26.46 -22.05 10.67
C LYS A 73 26.71 -21.42 12.03
N THR A 74 27.50 -20.35 12.11
CA THR A 74 27.71 -19.59 13.35
C THR A 74 26.38 -19.08 13.93
N SER A 75 25.49 -18.59 13.07
CA SER A 75 24.17 -18.08 13.49
C SER A 75 23.28 -19.20 14.04
N LYS A 76 23.26 -20.38 13.41
CA LYS A 76 22.54 -21.56 13.91
C LYS A 76 23.11 -22.06 15.24
N GLU A 77 24.43 -22.16 15.36
CA GLU A 77 25.11 -22.57 16.61
C GLU A 77 24.84 -21.58 17.75
N MET A 78 24.78 -20.27 17.46
CA MET A 78 24.40 -19.25 18.46
C MET A 78 22.93 -19.30 18.88
N VAL A 79 22.04 -19.83 18.04
CA VAL A 79 20.62 -20.04 18.37
C VAL A 79 20.44 -21.31 19.19
N ASP A 80 21.16 -22.39 18.85
CA ASP A 80 21.10 -23.66 19.58
C ASP A 80 21.66 -23.53 21.00
N LEU A 81 22.75 -22.78 21.21
CA LEU A 81 23.30 -22.46 22.54
C LEU A 81 22.32 -21.69 23.45
N LYS A 82 21.26 -21.09 22.89
CA LYS A 82 20.22 -20.36 23.64
C LYS A 82 18.92 -21.18 23.81
N GLN A 83 18.80 -22.33 23.15
CA GLN A 83 17.60 -23.17 23.14
C GLN A 83 17.76 -24.51 23.88
N ASP A 84 18.77 -24.65 24.74
CA ASP A 84 18.88 -25.76 25.71
C ASP A 84 17.86 -25.62 26.84
N THR A 85 16.58 -25.54 26.50
CA THR A 85 15.49 -26.06 27.33
C THR A 85 14.22 -26.19 26.48
N SER A 86 13.81 -27.45 26.31
CA SER A 86 12.45 -27.91 26.05
C SER A 86 12.01 -28.27 24.61
N VAL A 87 11.46 -29.49 24.58
CA VAL A 87 10.55 -30.12 23.60
C VAL A 87 11.22 -30.82 22.40
N VAL A 88 11.37 -32.14 22.58
CA VAL A 88 11.54 -33.12 21.50
C VAL A 88 10.38 -33.00 20.51
N LYS A 89 10.59 -32.23 19.44
CA LYS A 89 9.66 -32.16 18.30
C LYS A 89 9.79 -33.45 17.50
N ILE A 90 8.79 -34.33 17.62
CA ILE A 90 8.63 -35.50 16.75
C ILE A 90 8.61 -34.99 15.30
N SER A 91 9.64 -35.36 14.54
CA SER A 91 9.81 -34.91 13.17
C SER A 91 8.85 -35.69 12.27
N LEU A 92 8.02 -34.95 11.50
CA LEU A 92 7.28 -35.52 10.38
C LEU A 92 8.23 -36.31 9.46
N PRO A 93 7.74 -37.38 8.80
CA PRO A 93 8.52 -38.13 7.82
C PRO A 93 9.19 -37.18 6.82
N ILE A 94 10.49 -37.41 6.58
CA ILE A 94 11.38 -36.51 5.83
C ILE A 94 10.80 -36.14 4.45
N SER A 95 10.09 -37.06 3.79
CA SER A 95 9.45 -36.85 2.50
C SER A 95 8.30 -35.84 2.53
N PHE A 96 7.51 -35.80 3.61
CA PHE A 96 6.38 -34.88 3.74
C PHE A 96 6.87 -33.44 3.95
N LYS A 97 7.87 -33.25 4.82
CA LYS A 97 8.53 -31.95 5.03
C LYS A 97 9.13 -31.42 3.73
N GLN A 98 9.90 -32.24 3.02
CA GLN A 98 10.49 -31.86 1.72
C GLN A 98 9.45 -31.41 0.69
N SER A 99 8.26 -32.03 0.68
CA SER A 99 7.17 -31.62 -0.24
C SER A 99 6.58 -30.25 0.13
N GLN A 100 6.45 -29.96 1.42
CA GLN A 100 5.99 -28.66 1.94
C GLN A 100 7.03 -27.57 1.72
N ASP A 101 8.31 -27.88 1.93
CA ASP A 101 9.40 -26.92 1.73
C ASP A 101 9.51 -26.53 0.25
N LYS A 102 9.35 -27.47 -0.68
CA LYS A 102 9.26 -27.18 -2.11
C LYS A 102 8.05 -26.30 -2.45
N LEU A 103 6.91 -26.52 -1.79
CA LEU A 103 5.73 -25.69 -1.97
C LEU A 103 6.01 -24.24 -1.53
N ILE A 104 6.60 -24.06 -0.35
CA ILE A 104 6.99 -22.74 0.17
C ILE A 104 7.96 -22.06 -0.80
N GLN A 105 9.02 -22.75 -1.24
CA GLN A 105 10.01 -22.19 -2.16
C GLN A 105 9.38 -21.77 -3.50
N ASN A 106 8.43 -22.55 -4.03
CA ASN A 106 7.71 -22.19 -5.25
C ASN A 106 6.82 -20.94 -5.06
N CYS A 107 6.11 -20.85 -3.93
CA CYS A 107 5.32 -19.66 -3.59
C CYS A 107 6.23 -18.43 -3.44
N VAL A 108 7.32 -18.54 -2.68
CA VAL A 108 8.28 -17.45 -2.46
C VAL A 108 8.92 -17.02 -3.78
N LYS A 109 9.28 -17.96 -4.66
CA LYS A 109 9.81 -17.66 -6.00
C LYS A 109 8.79 -16.88 -6.85
N SER A 110 7.52 -17.28 -6.82
CA SER A 110 6.44 -16.59 -7.53
C SER A 110 6.18 -15.17 -6.98
N LEU A 111 6.29 -14.99 -5.66
CA LEU A 111 6.20 -13.68 -5.03
C LEU A 111 7.39 -12.79 -5.41
N ARG A 112 8.62 -13.33 -5.38
CA ARG A 112 9.84 -12.61 -5.79
C ARG A 112 9.74 -12.06 -7.22
N THR A 113 9.17 -12.81 -8.15
CA THR A 113 9.01 -12.34 -9.54
C THR A 113 8.03 -11.16 -9.68
N ARG A 114 7.08 -11.03 -8.75
CA ARG A 114 6.07 -9.97 -8.75
C ARG A 114 6.34 -8.88 -7.70
N LEU A 115 7.47 -8.96 -7.00
CA LEU A 115 7.78 -8.15 -5.83
C LEU A 115 7.73 -6.66 -6.14
N GLU A 116 8.28 -6.24 -7.28
CA GLU A 116 8.32 -4.82 -7.65
C GLU A 116 6.92 -4.26 -7.90
N VAL A 117 6.08 -5.02 -8.62
CA VAL A 117 4.68 -4.66 -8.87
C VAL A 117 3.90 -4.61 -7.56
N MET A 118 4.14 -5.58 -6.66
CA MET A 118 3.49 -5.61 -5.35
C MET A 118 3.87 -4.40 -4.50
N LYS A 119 5.13 -3.94 -4.53
CA LYS A 119 5.55 -2.73 -3.80
C LYS A 119 4.79 -1.49 -4.28
N SER A 120 4.70 -1.29 -5.59
CA SER A 120 3.98 -0.15 -6.16
C SER A 120 2.47 -0.22 -5.85
N GLN A 121 1.87 -1.41 -5.94
CA GLN A 121 0.45 -1.61 -5.59
C GLN A 121 0.18 -1.40 -4.10
N GLU A 122 1.07 -1.85 -3.22
CA GLU A 122 0.96 -1.64 -1.78
C GLU A 122 1.05 -0.16 -1.44
N GLU A 123 2.01 0.56 -2.03
CA GLU A 123 2.15 2.01 -1.88
C GLU A 123 0.88 2.75 -2.33
N GLN A 124 0.38 2.43 -3.52
CA GLN A 124 -0.85 3.03 -4.05
C GLN A 124 -2.05 2.80 -3.11
N LYS A 125 -2.23 1.57 -2.63
CA LYS A 125 -3.34 1.22 -1.72
C LYS A 125 -3.25 1.92 -0.37
N VAL A 126 -2.04 2.11 0.17
CA VAL A 126 -1.84 2.86 1.42
C VAL A 126 -2.20 4.33 1.21
N LEU A 127 -1.80 4.92 0.08
CA LEU A 127 -2.11 6.31 -0.25
C LEU A 127 -3.60 6.54 -0.50
N GLU A 128 -4.28 5.63 -1.19
CA GLU A 128 -5.72 5.70 -1.48
C GLU A 128 -6.57 5.59 -0.21
N ASN A 129 -6.25 4.63 0.67
CA ASN A 129 -7.03 4.38 1.88
C ASN A 129 -6.58 5.21 3.09
N LYS A 130 -5.46 5.95 2.96
CA LYS A 130 -4.83 6.74 4.03
C LYS A 130 -4.63 5.97 5.34
N SER A 131 -4.41 4.66 5.25
CA SER A 131 -4.25 3.77 6.40
C SER A 131 -3.21 2.68 6.12
N VAL A 132 -2.42 2.35 7.14
CA VAL A 132 -1.39 1.31 7.10
C VAL A 132 -1.98 -0.10 7.28
N ASP A 133 -3.20 -0.22 7.82
CA ASP A 133 -3.83 -1.52 8.09
C ASP A 133 -4.05 -2.35 6.82
N VAL A 134 -4.23 -1.65 5.69
CA VAL A 134 -4.41 -2.25 4.36
C VAL A 134 -3.18 -3.05 3.90
N VAL A 135 -1.99 -2.76 4.42
CA VAL A 135 -0.77 -3.50 4.10
C VAL A 135 -0.89 -4.97 4.54
N THR A 136 -1.39 -5.19 5.74
CA THR A 136 -1.48 -6.54 6.32
C THR A 136 -2.49 -7.41 5.56
N THR A 137 -3.63 -6.83 5.20
CA THR A 137 -4.69 -7.51 4.45
C THR A 137 -4.21 -7.82 3.03
N PHE A 138 -3.61 -6.86 2.34
CA PHE A 138 -3.05 -7.05 0.99
C PHE A 138 -2.00 -8.15 0.93
N ARG A 139 -1.05 -8.15 1.87
CA ARG A 139 -0.03 -9.22 1.95
C ARG A 139 -0.65 -10.58 2.23
N SER A 140 -1.61 -10.65 3.16
CA SER A 140 -2.29 -11.91 3.47
C SER A 140 -3.05 -12.48 2.26
N GLU A 141 -3.69 -11.63 1.47
CA GLU A 141 -4.39 -12.00 0.24
C GLU A 141 -3.41 -12.50 -0.83
N ALA A 142 -2.29 -11.80 -1.02
CA ALA A 142 -1.25 -12.22 -1.96
C ALA A 142 -0.64 -13.59 -1.60
N ILE A 143 -0.46 -13.87 -0.31
CA ILE A 143 0.03 -15.17 0.18
C ILE A 143 -1.00 -16.26 -0.10
N LYS A 144 -2.28 -16.02 0.23
CA LYS A 144 -3.36 -16.97 -0.04
C LYS A 144 -3.49 -17.27 -1.53
N HIS A 145 -3.40 -16.25 -2.38
CA HIS A 145 -3.42 -16.41 -3.83
C HIS A 145 -2.19 -17.18 -4.35
N ALA A 146 -0.99 -16.90 -3.83
CA ALA A 146 0.22 -17.64 -4.21
C ALA A 146 0.14 -19.11 -3.80
N LEU A 147 -0.43 -19.39 -2.62
CA LEU A 147 -0.60 -20.73 -2.09
C LEU A 147 -1.69 -21.50 -2.86
N SER A 148 -2.84 -20.89 -3.14
CA SER A 148 -3.91 -21.51 -3.93
C SER A 148 -3.43 -21.86 -5.33
N PHE A 149 -2.70 -20.95 -5.99
CA PHE A 149 -2.12 -21.20 -7.31
C PHE A 149 -1.07 -22.32 -7.29
N ALA A 150 -0.22 -22.37 -6.26
CA ALA A 150 0.78 -23.42 -6.10
C ALA A 150 0.14 -24.79 -5.79
N LEU A 151 -1.01 -24.80 -5.10
CA LEU A 151 -1.78 -26.02 -4.87
C LEU A 151 -2.52 -26.50 -6.13
N GLN A 152 -3.09 -25.58 -6.93
CA GLN A 152 -3.75 -25.92 -8.20
C GLN A 152 -2.76 -26.50 -9.24
N SER A 153 -1.56 -25.94 -9.30
CA SER A 153 -0.50 -26.44 -10.20
C SER A 153 0.12 -27.77 -9.76
N ARG A 154 -0.23 -28.25 -8.56
CA ARG A 154 0.29 -29.50 -8.00
C ARG A 154 -0.50 -30.71 -8.55
N ARG A 155 0.18 -31.52 -9.37
CA ARG A 155 -0.41 -32.76 -9.94
C ARG A 155 -0.66 -33.88 -8.92
N GLN A 156 0.12 -33.93 -7.84
CA GLN A 156 -0.05 -34.90 -6.75
C GLN A 156 0.25 -34.24 -5.41
N GLY A 157 -0.73 -34.24 -4.51
CA GLY A 157 -0.55 -33.72 -3.16
C GLY A 157 -1.35 -34.45 -2.12
N ASN A 158 -0.67 -34.80 -1.03
CA ASN A 158 -1.34 -35.25 0.18
C ASN A 158 -2.26 -34.14 0.68
N TYR A 159 -3.39 -34.53 1.25
CA TYR A 159 -4.30 -33.61 1.92
C TYR A 159 -3.54 -32.79 2.97
N ILE A 160 -3.67 -31.46 2.90
CA ILE A 160 -3.05 -30.53 3.85
C ILE A 160 -4.11 -30.15 4.87
N LYS A 161 -3.83 -30.38 6.15
CA LYS A 161 -4.76 -30.00 7.23
C LYS A 161 -4.77 -28.48 7.38
N ALA A 162 -5.88 -27.91 7.87
CA ALA A 162 -6.01 -26.46 8.08
C ALA A 162 -4.90 -25.86 8.99
N LYS A 163 -4.42 -26.63 9.99
CA LYS A 163 -3.29 -26.21 10.85
C LYS A 163 -1.97 -26.10 10.07
N GLU A 164 -1.72 -27.05 9.18
CA GLU A 164 -0.53 -27.06 8.33
C GLU A 164 -0.62 -25.93 7.30
N MET A 165 -1.81 -25.67 6.75
CA MET A 165 -2.05 -24.54 5.86
C MET A 165 -1.67 -23.21 6.53
N LYS A 166 -2.13 -22.97 7.76
CA LYS A 166 -1.76 -21.77 8.54
C LYS A 166 -0.26 -21.70 8.81
N SER A 167 0.40 -22.84 9.05
CA SER A 167 1.85 -22.88 9.22
C SER A 167 2.58 -22.51 7.91
N LEU A 168 2.09 -22.98 6.76
CA LEU A 168 2.64 -22.62 5.45
C LEU A 168 2.46 -21.12 5.16
N GLU A 169 1.26 -20.58 5.40
CA GLU A 169 0.97 -19.15 5.27
C GLU A 169 1.90 -18.32 6.16
N THR A 170 2.11 -18.74 7.41
CA THR A 170 3.00 -18.03 8.35
C THR A 170 4.44 -18.02 7.85
N LYS A 171 4.96 -19.17 7.38
CA LYS A 171 6.32 -19.25 6.82
C LYS A 171 6.45 -18.35 5.59
N ILE A 172 5.51 -18.44 4.65
CA ILE A 172 5.54 -17.59 3.44
C ILE A 172 5.41 -16.10 3.83
N ALA A 173 4.62 -15.77 4.85
CA ALA A 173 4.51 -14.41 5.38
C ALA A 173 5.83 -13.90 5.93
N MET A 174 6.60 -14.72 6.66
CA MET A 174 7.94 -14.35 7.13
C MET A 174 8.85 -13.99 5.95
N HIS A 175 8.87 -14.83 4.89
CA HIS A 175 9.63 -14.54 3.67
C HIS A 175 9.18 -13.24 3.00
N LEU A 176 7.88 -13.05 2.81
CA LEU A 176 7.35 -11.87 2.14
C LEU A 176 7.61 -10.59 2.94
N ASN A 177 7.37 -10.61 4.25
CA ASN A 177 7.62 -9.46 5.13
C ASN A 177 9.10 -9.08 5.17
N PHE A 178 10.00 -10.05 5.05
CA PHE A 178 11.44 -9.78 4.94
C PHE A 178 11.82 -9.13 3.59
N MET A 179 11.02 -9.35 2.53
CA MET A 179 11.26 -8.80 1.18
C MET A 179 10.57 -7.45 0.92
N MET A 180 9.51 -7.15 1.65
CA MET A 180 8.68 -5.96 1.49
C MET A 180 9.11 -4.84 2.45
N PRO A 181 8.77 -3.57 2.17
CA PRO A 181 9.04 -2.46 3.09
C PRO A 181 8.34 -2.66 4.45
N THR A 182 8.86 -2.05 5.50
CA THR A 182 8.25 -2.17 6.85
C THR A 182 7.00 -1.31 6.95
N LEU A 183 6.11 -1.61 7.91
CA LEU A 183 4.95 -0.75 8.18
C LEU A 183 5.36 0.68 8.52
N ALA A 184 6.51 0.85 9.20
CA ALA A 184 7.08 2.15 9.53
C ALA A 184 7.42 3.00 8.28
N HIS A 185 7.87 2.35 7.20
CA HIS A 185 8.12 3.04 5.93
C HIS A 185 6.82 3.64 5.37
N TYR A 186 5.71 2.90 5.46
CA TYR A 186 4.41 3.36 4.99
C TYR A 186 3.77 4.43 5.89
N SER A 187 3.99 4.37 7.21
CA SER A 187 3.55 5.45 8.10
C SER A 187 4.30 6.75 7.81
N GLU A 188 5.62 6.68 7.60
CA GLU A 188 6.43 7.86 7.24
C GLU A 188 6.01 8.43 5.87
N LEU A 189 5.64 7.57 4.92
CA LEU A 189 5.10 7.99 3.63
C LEU A 189 3.77 8.75 3.78
N LEU A 190 2.87 8.29 4.66
CA LEU A 190 1.63 8.99 4.95
C LEU A 190 1.89 10.32 5.66
N ASP A 191 2.79 10.34 6.65
CA ASP A 191 3.16 11.54 7.41
C ASP A 191 3.81 12.61 6.51
N SER A 192 4.70 12.20 5.61
CA SER A 192 5.36 13.13 4.69
C SER A 192 4.38 13.77 3.70
N LYS A 193 3.38 13.03 3.22
CA LYS A 193 2.34 13.56 2.33
C LYS A 193 1.30 14.41 3.05
N THR A 194 0.88 14.02 4.25
CA THR A 194 -0.05 14.83 5.08
C THR A 194 0.59 16.13 5.52
N LYS A 195 1.85 16.12 5.97
CA LYS A 195 2.61 17.35 6.30
C LYS A 195 2.77 18.27 5.09
N TYR A 196 2.97 17.72 3.89
CA TYR A 196 2.99 18.52 2.66
C TYR A 196 1.62 19.13 2.35
N GLN A 197 0.52 18.41 2.56
CA GLN A 197 -0.84 18.93 2.40
C GLN A 197 -1.17 20.02 3.42
N GLU A 198 -0.83 19.84 4.70
CA GLU A 198 -1.00 20.88 5.73
C GLU A 198 -0.20 22.14 5.39
N LYS A 199 1.03 21.99 4.88
CA LYS A 199 1.89 23.13 4.51
C LYS A 199 1.37 23.90 3.29
N LEU A 200 0.74 23.21 2.33
CA LEU A 200 0.04 23.81 1.20
C LEU A 200 -1.25 24.51 1.65
N GLU A 201 -2.00 23.92 2.60
CA GLU A 201 -3.21 24.54 3.14
C GLU A 201 -2.92 25.76 4.02
N THR A 202 -1.85 25.78 4.81
CA THR A 202 -1.42 26.97 5.57
C THR A 202 -0.91 28.07 4.64
N SER A 203 -0.17 27.73 3.59
CA SER A 203 0.32 28.73 2.62
C SER A 203 -0.81 29.30 1.75
N ALA A 204 -1.84 28.50 1.42
CA ALA A 204 -3.05 28.97 0.74
C ALA A 204 -3.94 29.85 1.64
N LYS A 205 -4.01 29.56 2.94
CA LYS A 205 -4.72 30.40 3.92
C LYS A 205 -3.99 31.74 4.19
N GLU A 206 -2.66 31.74 4.20
CA GLU A 206 -1.85 32.97 4.29
C GLU A 206 -1.94 33.83 3.02
N ALA A 207 -2.03 33.21 1.83
CA ALA A 207 -2.25 33.91 0.56
C ALA A 207 -3.66 34.52 0.45
N LEU A 208 -4.69 33.87 1.01
CA LEU A 208 -6.06 34.40 1.03
C LEU A 208 -6.24 35.52 2.07
N ASN A 209 -5.57 35.45 3.22
CA ASN A 209 -5.59 36.53 4.21
C ASN A 209 -4.81 37.77 3.75
N SER A 210 -3.81 37.62 2.88
CA SER A 210 -3.02 38.76 2.36
C SER A 210 -3.72 39.55 1.24
N ILE A 211 -4.84 39.04 0.68
CA ILE A 211 -5.62 39.73 -0.36
C ILE A 211 -6.79 40.53 0.25
N ASN A 212 -7.21 40.22 1.49
CA ASN A 212 -8.40 40.81 2.10
C ASN A 212 -8.13 42.06 2.98
N GLU A 213 -6.88 42.52 3.08
CA GLU A 213 -6.52 43.74 3.86
C GLU A 213 -6.23 45.00 3.02
N GLN A 214 -6.30 44.95 1.68
CA GLN A 214 -6.01 46.12 0.84
C GLN A 214 -7.22 46.87 0.27
N LYS A 215 -8.44 46.61 0.74
CA LYS A 215 -9.61 47.35 0.23
C LYS A 215 -10.70 47.58 1.27
N LEU A 216 -10.39 48.30 2.35
CA LEU A 216 -11.39 49.13 3.03
C LEU A 216 -10.72 50.24 3.88
N THR A 217 -10.84 51.47 3.41
CA THR A 217 -10.86 52.74 4.17
C THR A 217 -9.67 53.11 5.06
N GLN A 218 -8.76 53.91 4.49
CA GLN A 218 -8.22 55.08 5.20
C GLN A 218 -9.27 56.19 5.14
N GLU A 219 -9.96 56.47 6.24
CA GLU A 219 -10.29 57.83 6.68
C GLU A 219 -10.88 57.85 8.11
N SER A 220 -10.26 58.66 8.97
CA SER A 220 -10.74 59.22 10.26
C SER A 220 -10.93 58.23 11.45
N VAL A 221 -10.05 58.22 12.46
CA VAL A 221 -9.89 59.14 13.62
C VAL A 221 -10.57 58.63 14.90
N LEU A 222 -9.73 58.28 15.89
CA LEU A 222 -9.87 58.38 17.36
C LEU A 222 -11.19 57.89 18.00
N ASN A 223 -11.16 56.88 18.89
CA ASN A 223 -10.75 57.04 20.29
C ASN A 223 -10.82 55.70 21.07
N SER A 224 -10.10 55.68 22.18
CA SER A 224 -9.72 54.57 23.05
C SER A 224 -10.79 54.14 24.08
N GLU A 225 -10.43 53.07 24.80
CA GLU A 225 -10.98 52.56 26.07
C GLU A 225 -12.21 51.66 25.97
N SER A 226 -12.42 50.63 26.78
CA SER A 226 -11.65 49.75 27.68
C SER A 226 -12.73 48.89 28.35
N GLU A 227 -12.44 47.61 28.60
CA GLU A 227 -13.07 46.78 29.65
C GLU A 227 -14.58 46.44 29.49
N VAL A 228 -15.18 45.33 29.95
CA VAL A 228 -14.82 44.08 30.65
C VAL A 228 -16.14 43.26 30.71
N LEU A 229 -16.05 41.94 31.03
CA LEU A 229 -17.13 40.98 31.37
C LEU A 229 -17.98 40.45 30.20
N GLY A 230 -18.25 39.15 30.03
CA GLY A 230 -18.04 37.98 30.88
C GLY A 230 -19.22 37.01 30.75
N LYS A 231 -18.91 35.71 30.66
CA LYS A 231 -19.74 34.53 31.05
C LYS A 231 -20.99 34.23 30.20
N GLN A 232 -20.99 33.10 29.47
CA GLN A 232 -21.48 31.77 29.89
C GLN A 232 -22.98 31.71 30.19
N SER A 233 -23.73 31.00 29.33
CA SER A 233 -24.67 29.94 29.75
C SER A 233 -25.24 29.20 28.53
N ASP A 234 -25.20 27.87 28.62
CA ASP A 234 -26.06 26.93 27.91
C ASP A 234 -27.54 27.24 28.20
N GLU A 235 -28.41 27.17 27.20
CA GLU A 235 -29.60 26.30 27.16
C GLU A 235 -30.53 26.65 25.98
N VAL A 236 -30.80 25.61 25.19
CA VAL A 236 -32.05 25.26 24.50
C VAL A 236 -33.11 26.38 24.41
N VAL A 237 -33.27 26.94 23.20
CA VAL A 237 -34.53 27.57 22.79
C VAL A 237 -34.91 27.02 21.42
N SER A 238 -36.02 26.30 21.40
CA SER A 238 -36.79 26.03 20.18
C SER A 238 -37.26 27.35 19.58
N THR A 239 -36.80 27.65 18.38
CA THR A 239 -37.37 28.70 17.53
C THR A 239 -37.87 28.05 16.25
N GLN A 240 -39.19 27.79 16.24
CA GLN A 240 -39.95 27.84 15.01
C GLN A 240 -39.81 29.25 14.45
N ILE A 241 -39.27 29.37 13.23
CA ILE A 241 -39.41 30.57 12.41
C ILE A 241 -40.04 30.12 11.11
N ASP A 242 -41.28 30.55 10.96
CA ASP A 242 -42.08 30.41 9.76
C ASP A 242 -41.52 31.27 8.61
N SER A 243 -41.59 30.67 7.43
CA SER A 243 -41.93 31.30 6.16
C SER A 243 -40.88 32.11 5.38
N ASN A 244 -40.43 31.44 4.31
CA ASN A 244 -40.49 31.91 2.92
C ASN A 244 -39.20 32.49 2.29
N VAL A 245 -38.28 31.59 1.94
CA VAL A 245 -37.37 31.75 0.80
C VAL A 245 -37.34 30.44 0.03
N GLN A 246 -37.94 30.45 -1.16
CA GLN A 246 -37.78 29.52 -2.28
C GLN A 246 -37.47 28.05 -1.92
N GLN A 247 -38.50 27.20 -2.01
CA GLN A 247 -38.37 25.75 -2.08
C GLN A 247 -37.43 25.34 -3.22
N VAL A 248 -36.13 25.23 -2.91
CA VAL A 248 -35.27 24.29 -3.61
C VAL A 248 -35.77 22.93 -3.17
N LYS A 249 -36.44 22.19 -4.07
CA LYS A 249 -36.73 20.76 -3.86
C LYS A 249 -35.44 20.12 -3.37
N GLN A 250 -35.34 19.82 -2.07
CA GLN A 250 -34.23 19.06 -1.54
C GLN A 250 -34.26 17.73 -2.29
N SER A 251 -33.25 17.49 -3.12
CA SER A 251 -33.12 16.22 -3.82
C SER A 251 -33.08 15.13 -2.75
N SER A 252 -33.88 14.08 -2.88
CA SER A 252 -33.88 12.93 -1.97
C SER A 252 -32.48 12.31 -1.82
N ALA A 253 -31.62 12.49 -2.84
CA ALA A 253 -30.20 12.13 -2.77
C ALA A 253 -29.40 13.03 -1.81
N LEU A 254 -29.70 14.32 -1.74
CA LEU A 254 -29.07 15.26 -0.81
C LEU A 254 -29.47 14.94 0.63
N GLU A 255 -30.75 14.60 0.85
CA GLU A 255 -31.26 14.15 2.15
C GLU A 255 -30.59 12.85 2.61
N LEU A 256 -30.35 11.89 1.72
CA LEU A 256 -29.53 10.71 2.05
C LEU A 256 -28.11 11.09 2.46
N MET A 257 -27.51 12.08 1.82
CA MET A 257 -26.14 12.51 2.10
C MET A 257 -26.00 13.29 3.42
N THR A 258 -27.05 13.97 3.88
CA THR A 258 -27.06 14.64 5.18
C THR A 258 -27.23 13.67 6.36
N MET A 259 -27.72 12.45 6.11
CA MET A 259 -27.78 11.40 7.14
C MET A 259 -26.39 10.84 7.52
N SER A 260 -26.27 10.30 8.73
CA SER A 260 -25.04 9.60 9.16
C SER A 260 -24.78 8.34 8.34
N SER A 261 -23.51 7.93 8.25
CA SER A 261 -23.09 6.73 7.51
C SER A 261 -23.81 5.45 7.98
N ASN A 262 -23.97 5.29 9.30
CA ASN A 262 -24.67 4.14 9.88
C ASN A 262 -26.15 4.10 9.49
N ASN A 263 -26.82 5.26 9.46
CA ASN A 263 -28.23 5.34 9.06
C ASN A 263 -28.41 5.03 7.57
N ARG A 264 -27.51 5.54 6.71
CA ARG A 264 -27.48 5.18 5.28
C ARG A 264 -27.31 3.68 5.08
N VAL A 265 -26.37 3.06 5.77
CA VAL A 265 -26.12 1.62 5.67
C VAL A 265 -27.33 0.82 6.16
N SER A 266 -27.97 1.24 7.25
CA SER A 266 -29.18 0.57 7.76
C SER A 266 -30.34 0.60 6.76
N LEU A 267 -30.54 1.72 6.07
CA LEU A 267 -31.56 1.83 5.01
C LEU A 267 -31.23 0.94 3.81
N LEU A 268 -29.98 0.97 3.34
CA LEU A 268 -29.53 0.16 2.20
C LEU A 268 -29.55 -1.34 2.50
N ARG A 269 -29.36 -1.76 3.77
CA ARG A 269 -29.51 -3.16 4.19
C ARG A 269 -30.95 -3.68 4.09
N GLY A 270 -31.94 -2.80 4.03
CA GLY A 270 -33.34 -3.16 3.84
C GLY A 270 -33.70 -3.53 2.39
N LEU A 271 -32.80 -3.26 1.43
CA LEU A 271 -33.04 -3.58 0.02
C LEU A 271 -32.85 -5.08 -0.25
N SER A 272 -33.71 -5.64 -1.11
CA SER A 272 -33.51 -6.99 -1.64
C SER A 272 -32.34 -7.02 -2.63
N LYS A 273 -31.77 -8.20 -2.87
CA LYS A 273 -30.61 -8.36 -3.76
C LYS A 273 -30.84 -7.81 -5.17
N SER A 274 -32.04 -7.98 -5.73
CA SER A 274 -32.38 -7.45 -7.06
C SER A 274 -32.46 -5.91 -7.05
N GLN A 275 -33.07 -5.32 -6.02
CA GLN A 275 -33.16 -3.86 -5.87
C GLN A 275 -31.78 -3.24 -5.67
N SER A 276 -30.89 -3.88 -4.92
CA SER A 276 -29.51 -3.40 -4.75
C SER A 276 -28.72 -3.43 -6.05
N LEU A 277 -28.90 -4.46 -6.88
CA LEU A 277 -28.25 -4.54 -8.19
C LEU A 277 -28.78 -3.46 -9.14
N GLN A 278 -30.10 -3.28 -9.18
CA GLN A 278 -30.72 -2.22 -9.98
C GLN A 278 -30.24 -0.83 -9.55
N LEU A 279 -30.13 -0.56 -8.25
CA LEU A 279 -29.61 0.70 -7.74
C LEU A 279 -28.15 0.95 -8.16
N ILE A 280 -27.32 -0.10 -8.20
CA ILE A 280 -25.94 0.00 -8.69
C ILE A 280 -25.93 0.37 -10.19
N ASP A 281 -26.79 -0.26 -10.98
CA ASP A 281 -26.91 0.04 -12.41
C ASP A 281 -27.38 1.47 -12.66
N ASP A 282 -28.39 1.94 -11.92
CA ASP A 282 -28.90 3.32 -11.98
C ASP A 282 -27.81 4.35 -11.62
N ILE A 283 -27.02 4.09 -10.58
CA ILE A 283 -25.89 4.95 -10.18
C ILE A 283 -24.82 4.98 -11.27
N ASN A 284 -24.48 3.84 -11.86
CA ASN A 284 -23.51 3.76 -12.95
C ASN A 284 -23.99 4.53 -14.19
N GLN A 285 -25.28 4.44 -14.51
CA GLN A 285 -25.89 5.18 -15.61
C GLN A 285 -25.86 6.69 -15.36
N ALA A 286 -26.20 7.14 -14.14
CA ALA A 286 -26.12 8.56 -13.78
C ALA A 286 -24.69 9.11 -13.87
N MET A 287 -23.69 8.34 -13.42
CA MET A 287 -22.28 8.72 -13.57
C MET A 287 -21.86 8.83 -15.03
N ALA A 288 -22.34 7.94 -15.91
CA ALA A 288 -22.07 8.02 -17.33
C ALA A 288 -22.71 9.26 -17.98
N GLN A 289 -23.95 9.59 -17.61
CA GLN A 289 -24.64 10.79 -18.10
C GLN A 289 -23.94 12.09 -17.67
N ASN A 290 -23.46 12.18 -16.42
CA ASN A 290 -22.70 13.33 -15.97
C ASN A 290 -21.42 13.52 -16.80
N ARG A 291 -20.70 12.42 -17.10
CA ARG A 291 -19.50 12.48 -17.95
C ARG A 291 -19.82 12.97 -19.36
N GLU A 292 -20.91 12.50 -19.94
CA GLU A 292 -21.33 12.94 -21.28
C GLU A 292 -21.69 14.44 -21.27
N GLN A 293 -22.40 14.91 -20.25
CA GLN A 293 -22.73 16.32 -20.08
C GLN A 293 -21.48 17.19 -19.89
N ASP A 294 -20.49 16.72 -19.12
CA ASP A 294 -19.22 17.42 -18.96
C ASP A 294 -18.46 17.52 -20.30
N ILE A 295 -18.46 16.44 -21.10
CA ILE A 295 -17.86 16.44 -22.44
C ILE A 295 -18.60 17.43 -23.36
N GLU A 296 -19.94 17.41 -23.37
CA GLU A 296 -20.75 18.35 -24.14
C GLU A 296 -20.49 19.80 -23.73
N ALA A 297 -20.37 20.07 -22.43
CA ALA A 297 -20.04 21.40 -21.90
C ALA A 297 -18.65 21.86 -22.37
N VAL A 298 -17.66 20.97 -22.39
CA VAL A 298 -16.33 21.28 -22.93
C VAL A 298 -16.41 21.55 -24.44
N ILE A 299 -17.14 20.75 -25.20
CA ILE A 299 -17.34 20.97 -26.64
C ILE A 299 -18.02 22.32 -26.88
N ALA A 300 -19.02 22.68 -26.07
CA ALA A 300 -19.70 23.96 -26.16
C ALA A 300 -18.74 25.13 -25.87
N MET A 301 -17.89 25.01 -24.85
CA MET A 301 -16.86 26.01 -24.55
C MET A 301 -15.83 26.15 -25.68
N ILE A 302 -15.41 25.06 -26.30
CA ILE A 302 -14.49 25.08 -27.45
C ILE A 302 -15.11 25.81 -28.64
N LYS A 303 -16.40 25.56 -28.92
CA LYS A 303 -17.15 26.23 -29.98
C LYS A 303 -17.40 27.71 -29.69
N GLU A 304 -17.71 28.07 -28.44
CA GLU A 304 -17.96 29.47 -28.05
C GLU A 304 -16.68 30.33 -28.11
N LYS A 305 -15.51 29.73 -27.80
CA LYS A 305 -14.22 30.42 -27.80
C LYS A 305 -13.44 30.32 -29.12
N ASP A 306 -14.03 29.69 -30.14
CA ASP A 306 -13.47 29.51 -31.49
C ASP A 306 -12.00 29.00 -31.47
N LEU A 307 -11.74 28.04 -30.58
CA LEU A 307 -10.41 27.48 -30.36
C LEU A 307 -10.18 26.28 -31.31
N PRO A 308 -9.12 26.31 -32.15
CA PRO A 308 -8.78 25.16 -32.97
C PRO A 308 -8.32 23.99 -32.08
N LEU A 309 -8.87 22.80 -32.34
CA LEU A 309 -8.60 21.58 -31.58
C LEU A 309 -7.10 21.27 -31.50
N GLU A 310 -6.35 21.59 -32.55
CA GLU A 310 -4.91 21.39 -32.64
C GLU A 310 -4.13 22.23 -31.60
N ALA A 311 -4.61 23.44 -31.27
CA ALA A 311 -3.96 24.31 -30.29
C ALA A 311 -4.23 23.85 -28.85
N ILE A 312 -5.38 23.22 -28.59
CA ILE A 312 -5.73 22.63 -27.29
C ILE A 312 -4.91 21.37 -27.05
N ILE A 313 -4.85 20.46 -28.04
CA ILE A 313 -4.06 19.21 -27.96
C ILE A 313 -2.59 19.54 -27.75
N SER A 314 -2.03 20.50 -28.51
CA SER A 314 -0.64 20.94 -28.36
C SER A 314 -0.32 21.47 -26.95
N ARG A 315 -1.31 22.03 -26.24
CA ARG A 315 -1.12 22.59 -24.90
C ARG A 315 -1.33 21.56 -23.78
N ILE A 316 -2.15 20.53 -24.02
CA ILE A 316 -2.34 19.41 -23.10
C ILE A 316 -1.16 18.44 -23.17
N GLU A 317 -0.59 18.21 -24.35
CA GLU A 317 0.60 17.34 -24.52
C GLU A 317 1.91 18.02 -24.04
N ALA A 318 1.91 19.35 -23.95
CA ALA A 318 3.04 20.13 -23.44
C ALA A 318 3.02 20.36 -21.91
N ALA A 319 1.96 19.93 -21.21
CA ALA A 319 1.80 20.02 -19.76
C ALA A 319 2.10 18.66 -19.09
#